data_AF-A0A7C8KYK2-F1
#
_entry.id   AF-A0A7C8KYK2-F1
#
_cell.length_a   1.000
_cell.length_b   1.000
_cell.length_c   1.000
_cell.angle_alpha   90.00
_cell.angle_beta   90.00
_cell.angle_gamma   90.00
#
_symmetry.space_group_name_H-M   'P 1'
#
loop_
_entity.id
_entity.type
_entity.pdbx_description
1 polymer ?
#
loop_
_entity_poly.entity_id
_entity_poly.type
_entity_poly.pdbx_seq_one_letter_code
_entity_poly.pdbx_strand_id
1 'polypeptide(L)'
;MHAAAEIAYHLRIVQGLADRVLDRMPVWENTMEERFTMLLQEKKEAIQIILNGLRETPEMNDEIHKNLHIVYKGDKAEKLIFEQWKRVAEQNNFVNSDELDWLEENFQEMKKELKEAVPSIHEFAGGWEKTRFIVPAQYRE
;
A
#
# COMPACT_ATOMS: atom_id res chain seq x y z
N MET A 1 -11.46 -12.68 15.94
CA MET A 1 -10.25 -12.05 16.53
C MET A 1 -8.98 -12.32 15.74
N HIS A 2 -8.77 -13.52 15.18
CA HIS A 2 -7.56 -13.83 14.39
C HIS A 2 -7.42 -12.95 13.14
N ALA A 3 -8.47 -12.80 12.34
CA ALA A 3 -8.44 -11.99 11.11
C ALA A 3 -8.01 -10.52 11.32
N ALA A 4 -8.50 -9.84 12.36
CA ALA A 4 -8.13 -8.46 12.66
C ALA A 4 -6.64 -8.31 12.99
N ALA A 5 -6.07 -9.28 13.73
CA ALA A 5 -4.64 -9.28 14.06
C ALA A 5 -3.76 -9.53 12.84
N GLU A 6 -4.17 -10.46 11.96
CA GLU A 6 -3.47 -10.75 10.70
C GLU A 6 -3.50 -9.54 9.75
N ILE A 7 -4.65 -8.86 9.61
CA ILE A 7 -4.75 -7.60 8.84
C ILE A 7 -3.78 -6.57 9.41
N ALA A 8 -3.79 -6.36 10.73
CA ALA A 8 -2.92 -5.39 11.37
C ALA A 8 -1.43 -5.74 11.22
N TYR A 9 -1.06 -7.02 11.21
CA TYR A 9 0.30 -7.49 10.98
C TYR A 9 0.80 -7.08 9.59
N HIS A 10 0.09 -7.47 8.53
CA HIS A 10 0.48 -7.17 7.15
C HIS A 10 0.48 -5.66 6.88
N LEU A 11 -0.52 -4.92 7.37
CA LEU A 11 -0.57 -3.47 7.16
C LEU A 11 0.57 -2.72 7.85
N ARG A 12 1.07 -3.18 9.00
CA ARG A 12 2.27 -2.60 9.63
C ARG A 12 3.52 -2.81 8.79
N ILE A 13 3.65 -3.97 8.15
CA ILE A 13 4.77 -4.23 7.24
C ILE A 13 4.68 -3.28 6.05
N VAL A 14 3.50 -3.15 5.43
CA VAL A 14 3.27 -2.21 4.32
C VAL A 14 3.59 -0.77 4.73
N GLN A 15 3.15 -0.32 5.91
CA GLN A 15 3.48 1.01 6.43
C GLN A 15 5.00 1.22 6.56
N GLY A 16 5.70 0.26 7.14
CA GLY A 16 7.16 0.34 7.32
C GLY A 16 7.94 0.28 6.01
N LEU A 17 7.45 -0.45 5.00
CA LEU A 17 8.02 -0.44 3.65
C LEU A 17 7.78 0.91 2.96
N ALA A 18 6.59 1.50 3.13
CA ALA A 18 6.29 2.83 2.60
C ALA A 18 7.16 3.92 3.25
N ASP A 19 7.42 3.83 4.56
CA ASP A 19 8.39 4.71 5.26
C ASP A 19 9.78 4.63 4.63
N ARG A 20 10.30 3.41 4.45
CA ARG A 20 11.61 3.17 3.84
C ARG A 20 11.73 3.77 2.44
N VAL A 21 10.69 3.62 1.63
CA VAL A 21 10.62 4.20 0.29
C VAL A 21 10.65 5.72 0.37
N LEU A 22 9.80 6.33 1.22
CA LEU A 22 9.74 7.78 1.38
C LEU A 22 11.05 8.38 1.88
N ASP A 23 11.75 7.70 2.79
CA ASP A 23 13.02 8.16 3.36
C ASP A 23 14.19 8.15 2.36
N ARG A 24 14.09 7.33 1.30
CA ARG A 24 15.15 7.17 0.29
C ARG A 24 14.76 7.69 -1.08
N MET A 25 13.53 8.13 -1.26
CA MET A 25 13.11 8.70 -2.53
C MET A 25 13.90 10.00 -2.73
N PRO A 26 14.68 10.12 -3.80
CA PRO A 26 15.48 11.32 -3.99
C PRO A 26 14.56 12.48 -4.36
N VAL A 27 14.85 13.69 -3.87
CA VAL A 27 13.98 14.87 -4.03
C VAL A 27 14.42 15.67 -5.25
N TRP A 28 13.85 15.39 -6.42
CA TRP A 28 14.15 16.10 -7.67
C TRP A 28 13.09 17.17 -7.99
N GLU A 29 12.13 17.40 -7.10
CA GLU A 29 11.02 18.36 -7.24
C GLU A 29 10.28 18.20 -8.59
N ASN A 30 10.20 16.96 -9.10
CA ASN A 30 9.42 16.66 -10.28
C ASN A 30 8.00 16.24 -9.89
N THR A 31 7.01 16.61 -10.72
CA THR A 31 5.60 16.38 -10.43
C THR A 31 5.23 14.89 -10.29
N MET A 32 6.01 13.95 -10.84
CA MET A 32 5.73 12.51 -10.69
C MET A 32 6.08 12.03 -9.29
N GLU A 33 7.23 12.44 -8.79
CA GLU A 33 7.75 12.13 -7.46
C GLU A 33 6.91 12.77 -6.36
N GLU A 34 6.47 14.01 -6.55
CA GLU A 34 5.50 14.66 -5.64
C GLU A 34 4.20 13.87 -5.57
N ARG A 35 3.64 13.51 -6.73
CA ARG A 35 2.41 12.68 -6.80
C ARG A 35 2.59 11.34 -6.13
N PHE A 36 3.76 10.74 -6.32
CA PHE A 36 4.06 9.45 -5.75
C PHE A 36 4.20 9.51 -4.23
N THR A 37 4.93 10.51 -3.74
CA THR A 37 5.06 10.83 -2.31
C THR A 37 3.69 11.04 -1.67
N MET A 38 2.82 11.82 -2.31
CA MET A 38 1.44 12.04 -1.82
C MET A 38 0.64 10.73 -1.74
N LEU A 39 0.73 9.84 -2.73
CA LEU A 39 0.02 8.56 -2.69
C LEU A 39 0.50 7.65 -1.56
N LEU A 40 1.82 7.57 -1.34
CA LEU A 40 2.38 6.79 -0.24
C LEU A 40 2.01 7.37 1.12
N GLN A 41 1.96 8.70 1.25
CA GLN A 41 1.48 9.36 2.46
C GLN A 41 -0.01 9.07 2.70
N GLU A 42 -0.87 9.19 1.69
CA GLU A 42 -2.30 8.87 1.78
C GLU A 42 -2.51 7.40 2.18
N LYS A 43 -1.75 6.47 1.58
CA LYS A 43 -1.77 5.05 1.97
C LYS A 43 -1.40 4.86 3.44
N LYS A 44 -0.33 5.51 3.92
CA LYS A 44 0.12 5.40 5.31
C LYS A 44 -0.91 5.95 6.30
N GLU A 45 -1.53 7.08 5.98
CA GLU A 45 -2.60 7.66 6.80
C GLU A 45 -3.79 6.72 6.88
N ALA A 46 -4.22 6.16 5.74
CA ALA A 46 -5.30 5.18 5.69
C ALA A 46 -4.96 3.92 6.51
N ILE A 47 -3.73 3.40 6.42
CA ILE A 47 -3.24 2.30 7.25
C ILE A 47 -3.31 2.66 8.73
N GLN A 48 -2.84 3.84 9.11
CA GLN A 48 -2.85 4.27 10.51
C GLN A 48 -4.27 4.33 11.09
N ILE A 49 -5.23 4.83 10.31
CA ILE A 49 -6.65 4.86 10.68
C ILE A 49 -7.17 3.42 10.89
N ILE A 50 -6.88 2.50 9.97
CA ILE A 50 -7.27 1.09 10.11
C ILE A 50 -6.67 0.48 11.38
N LEU A 51 -5.37 0.67 11.62
CA LEU A 51 -4.68 0.11 12.79
C LEU A 51 -5.25 0.64 14.11
N ASN A 52 -5.59 1.93 14.16
CA ASN A 52 -6.25 2.52 15.33
C ASN A 52 -7.65 1.95 15.51
N GLY A 53 -8.45 1.87 14.44
CA GLY A 53 -9.79 1.31 14.45
C GLY A 53 -9.81 -0.14 14.93
N LEU A 54 -8.92 -1.00 14.39
CA LEU A 54 -8.81 -2.40 14.79
C LEU A 54 -8.37 -2.58 16.25
N ARG A 55 -7.61 -1.63 16.80
CA ARG A 55 -7.18 -1.65 18.21
C ARG A 55 -8.33 -1.28 19.15
N GLU A 56 -9.15 -0.32 18.76
CA GLU A 56 -10.26 0.19 19.58
C GLU A 56 -11.49 -0.71 19.48
N THR A 57 -11.90 -1.03 18.25
CA THR A 57 -13.05 -1.89 17.95
C THR A 57 -12.65 -2.86 16.83
N PRO A 58 -12.32 -4.13 17.13
CA PRO A 58 -11.87 -5.10 16.13
C PRO A 58 -13.03 -5.68 15.32
N GLU A 59 -13.81 -4.81 14.67
CA GLU A 59 -14.96 -5.14 13.82
C GLU A 59 -14.92 -4.31 12.52
N MET A 60 -15.43 -4.88 11.43
CA MET A 60 -15.49 -4.17 10.15
C MET A 60 -16.55 -3.07 10.21
N ASN A 61 -16.10 -1.81 10.28
CA ASN A 61 -16.95 -0.63 10.20
C ASN A 61 -16.71 0.15 8.89
N ASP A 62 -17.52 1.17 8.63
CA ASP A 62 -17.45 1.97 7.40
C ASP A 62 -16.10 2.68 7.22
N GLU A 63 -15.45 3.09 8.32
CA GLU A 63 -14.16 3.78 8.29
C GLU A 63 -13.03 2.81 7.90
N ILE A 64 -12.97 1.63 8.51
CA ILE A 64 -12.01 0.57 8.15
C ILE A 64 -12.25 0.14 6.69
N HIS A 65 -13.51 -0.06 6.29
CA HIS A 65 -13.86 -0.42 4.92
C HIS A 65 -13.36 0.63 3.92
N LYS A 66 -13.65 1.91 4.16
CA LYS A 66 -13.23 3.03 3.31
C LYS A 66 -11.70 3.11 3.20
N ASN A 67 -11.00 3.01 4.32
CA ASN A 67 -9.54 3.14 4.32
C ASN A 67 -8.86 1.93 3.69
N LEU A 68 -9.38 0.71 3.86
CA LEU A 68 -8.87 -0.45 3.13
C LEU A 68 -9.03 -0.25 1.61
N HIS A 69 -10.17 0.30 1.16
CA HIS A 69 -10.34 0.63 -0.26
C HIS A 69 -9.29 1.63 -0.77
N ILE A 70 -8.95 2.66 0.02
CA ILE A 70 -7.90 3.63 -0.31
C ILE A 70 -6.56 2.91 -0.48
N VAL A 71 -6.16 2.06 0.46
CA VAL A 71 -4.89 1.30 0.42
C VAL A 71 -4.77 0.48 -0.86
N TYR A 72 -5.79 -0.29 -1.23
CA TYR A 72 -5.75 -1.13 -2.43
C TYR A 72 -5.90 -0.35 -3.74
N LYS A 73 -6.61 0.78 -3.73
CA LYS A 73 -6.73 1.64 -4.92
C LYS A 73 -5.43 2.39 -5.19
N GLY A 74 -4.76 2.88 -4.13
CA GLY A 74 -3.48 3.57 -4.19
C GLY A 74 -2.40 2.72 -4.86
N ASP A 75 -2.31 1.43 -4.49
CA ASP A 75 -1.33 0.49 -5.06
C ASP A 75 -1.33 0.42 -6.60
N LYS A 76 -2.50 0.46 -7.24
CA LYS A 76 -2.59 0.46 -8.71
C LYS A 76 -1.99 1.73 -9.33
N ALA A 77 -2.27 2.87 -8.72
CA ALA A 77 -1.77 4.16 -9.20
C ALA A 77 -0.27 4.29 -8.94
N GLU A 78 0.18 3.84 -7.77
CA GLU A 78 1.58 3.82 -7.36
C GLU A 78 2.46 3.04 -8.33
N LYS A 79 2.06 1.82 -8.71
CA LYS A 79 2.85 1.03 -9.68
C LYS A 79 3.05 1.79 -11.00
N LEU A 80 1.99 2.38 -11.54
CA LEU A 80 2.07 3.11 -12.81
C LEU A 80 2.99 4.33 -12.71
N ILE A 81 2.88 5.09 -11.61
CA ILE A 81 3.67 6.31 -11.40
C ILE A 81 5.13 5.95 -11.14
N PHE A 82 5.39 4.92 -10.33
CA PHE A 82 6.74 4.42 -10.07
C PHE A 82 7.44 3.99 -11.36
N GLU A 83 6.78 3.21 -12.21
CA GLU A 83 7.34 2.77 -13.50
C GLU A 83 7.67 3.94 -14.44
N GLN A 84 6.83 4.97 -14.45
CA GLN A 84 7.08 6.19 -15.23
C GLN A 84 8.27 6.97 -14.67
N TRP A 85 8.32 7.14 -13.35
CA TRP A 85 9.43 7.80 -12.66
C TRP A 85 10.75 7.03 -12.84
N LYS A 86 10.76 5.71 -12.65
CA LYS A 86 11.92 4.82 -12.83
C LYS A 86 12.55 5.02 -14.21
N ARG A 87 11.74 4.97 -15.28
CA ARG A 87 12.23 5.21 -16.65
C ARG A 87 12.88 6.57 -16.83
N VAL A 88 12.30 7.61 -16.25
CA VAL A 88 12.86 8.97 -16.33
C VAL A 88 14.15 9.07 -15.53
N ALA A 89 14.21 8.45 -14.35
CA ALA A 89 15.41 8.41 -13.52
C ALA A 89 16.57 7.68 -14.23
N GLU A 90 16.29 6.54 -14.87
CA GLU A 90 17.25 5.78 -15.68
C GLU A 90 17.76 6.58 -16.88
N GLN A 91 16.85 7.17 -17.67
CA GLN A 91 17.23 7.92 -18.88
C GLN A 91 18.14 9.12 -18.59
N ASN A 92 17.95 9.76 -17.44
CA ASN A 92 18.71 10.94 -17.06
C ASN A 92 19.89 10.61 -16.12
N ASN A 93 20.13 9.34 -15.80
CA ASN A 93 21.13 8.89 -14.81
C ASN A 93 21.00 9.61 -13.46
N PHE A 94 19.77 9.85 -13.03
CA PHE A 94 19.46 10.55 -11.78
C PHE A 94 19.68 9.65 -10.56
N VAL A 95 19.33 8.37 -10.68
CA VAL A 95 19.42 7.38 -9.61
C VAL A 95 20.23 6.20 -10.12
N ASN A 96 21.06 5.62 -9.26
CA ASN A 96 21.81 4.41 -9.64
C ASN A 96 20.88 3.19 -9.72
N SER A 97 21.28 2.16 -10.46
CA SER A 97 20.47 0.95 -10.65
C SER A 97 20.12 0.26 -9.34
N ASP A 98 21.07 0.17 -8.41
CA ASP A 98 20.91 -0.56 -7.16
C ASP A 98 19.83 0.06 -6.27
N GLU A 99 19.72 1.39 -6.27
CA GLU A 99 18.70 2.13 -5.53
C GLU A 99 17.31 2.02 -6.20
N LEU A 100 17.26 2.02 -7.53
CA LEU A 100 16.01 1.77 -8.26
C LEU A 100 15.49 0.34 -8.04
N ASP A 101 16.38 -0.65 -8.06
CA ASP A 101 16.03 -2.05 -7.80
C ASP A 101 15.59 -2.24 -6.35
N TRP A 102 16.30 -1.62 -5.39
CA TRP A 102 15.89 -1.63 -3.99
C TRP A 102 14.50 -1.01 -3.77
N LEU A 103 14.20 0.11 -4.43
CA LEU A 103 12.87 0.73 -4.37
C LEU A 103 11.82 -0.24 -4.94
N GLU A 104 12.07 -0.83 -6.11
CA GLU A 104 11.17 -1.79 -6.75
C GLU A 104 10.90 -3.00 -5.87
N GLU A 105 11.92 -3.58 -5.23
CA GLU A 105 11.78 -4.69 -4.30
C GLU A 105 10.84 -4.36 -3.14
N ASN A 106 10.95 -3.16 -2.55
CA ASN A 106 10.06 -2.73 -1.48
C ASN A 106 8.60 -2.59 -1.99
N PHE A 107 8.38 -2.16 -3.24
CA PHE A 107 7.03 -2.13 -3.83
C PHE A 107 6.45 -3.52 -4.05
N GLN A 108 7.25 -4.45 -4.57
CA GLN A 108 6.79 -5.83 -4.75
C GLN A 108 6.47 -6.48 -3.41
N GLU A 109 7.26 -6.21 -2.37
CA GLU A 109 6.99 -6.73 -1.04
C GLU A 109 5.72 -6.10 -0.45
N MET A 110 5.50 -4.79 -0.59
CA MET A 110 4.23 -4.15 -0.16
C MET A 110 3.02 -4.81 -0.82
N LYS A 111 3.09 -5.04 -2.13
CA LYS A 111 2.03 -5.71 -2.88
C LYS A 111 1.80 -7.14 -2.41
N LYS A 112 2.87 -7.88 -2.12
CA LYS A 112 2.78 -9.24 -1.58
C LYS A 112 2.10 -9.26 -0.22
N GLU A 113 2.48 -8.39 0.70
CA GLU A 113 1.84 -8.26 2.01
C GLU A 113 0.36 -7.87 1.91
N LEU A 114 0.01 -6.98 0.98
CA LEU A 114 -1.39 -6.67 0.67
C LEU A 114 -2.16 -7.88 0.12
N LYS A 115 -1.51 -8.78 -0.61
CA LYS A 115 -2.11 -10.03 -1.09
C LYS A 115 -2.32 -11.03 0.05
N GLU A 116 -1.34 -11.19 0.92
CA GLU A 116 -1.41 -12.07 2.10
C GLU A 116 -2.49 -11.61 3.10
N ALA A 117 -2.80 -10.32 3.17
CA ALA A 117 -3.89 -9.81 4.00
C ALA A 117 -5.30 -10.16 3.49
N VAL A 118 -5.47 -10.52 2.21
CA VAL A 118 -6.80 -10.68 1.56
C VAL A 118 -7.67 -11.75 2.21
N PRO A 119 -7.18 -12.97 2.54
CA PRO A 119 -8.00 -13.98 3.22
C PRO A 119 -8.57 -13.48 4.55
N SER A 120 -7.76 -12.76 5.33
CA SER A 120 -8.16 -12.17 6.60
C SER A 120 -9.18 -11.04 6.41
N ILE A 121 -9.01 -10.19 5.38
CA ILE A 121 -10.03 -9.17 5.03
C ILE A 121 -11.33 -9.84 4.60
N HIS A 122 -11.25 -10.92 3.83
CA HIS A 122 -12.42 -11.66 3.38
C HIS A 122 -13.23 -12.24 4.55
N GLU A 123 -12.56 -12.88 5.49
CA GLU A 123 -13.18 -13.36 6.74
C GLU A 123 -13.76 -12.18 7.54
N PHE A 124 -12.96 -11.12 7.73
CA PHE A 124 -13.33 -9.97 8.55
C PHE A 124 -14.51 -9.17 7.99
N ALA A 125 -14.62 -9.07 6.67
CA ALA A 125 -15.76 -8.43 6.00
C ALA A 125 -17.02 -9.30 5.99
N GLY A 126 -16.90 -10.62 6.26
CA GLY A 126 -18.01 -11.57 6.20
C GLY A 126 -18.33 -12.05 4.78
N GLY A 127 -17.32 -12.16 3.91
CA GLY A 127 -17.45 -12.80 2.60
C GLY A 127 -17.09 -11.94 1.37
N TRP A 128 -17.05 -12.57 0.20
CA TRP A 128 -16.65 -11.94 -1.07
C TRP A 128 -17.60 -10.84 -1.57
N GLU A 129 -18.89 -10.90 -1.22
CA GLU A 129 -19.88 -9.90 -1.65
C GLU A 129 -19.55 -8.50 -1.14
N LYS A 130 -18.99 -8.41 0.06
CA LYS A 130 -18.51 -7.16 0.68
C LYS A 130 -17.06 -6.88 0.27
N THR A 131 -16.21 -7.91 0.33
CA THR A 131 -14.77 -7.78 0.04
C THR A 131 -14.47 -7.26 -1.36
N ARG A 132 -15.30 -7.55 -2.37
CA ARG A 132 -15.13 -7.05 -3.75
C ARG A 132 -15.15 -5.53 -3.89
N PHE A 133 -15.73 -4.82 -2.91
CA PHE A 133 -15.77 -3.35 -2.88
C PHE A 133 -14.52 -2.77 -2.20
N ILE A 134 -13.75 -3.60 -1.50
CA ILE A 134 -12.49 -3.24 -0.85
C ILE A 134 -11.31 -3.65 -1.74
N VAL A 135 -11.23 -4.95 -2.04
CA VAL A 135 -10.08 -5.60 -2.67
C VAL A 135 -10.33 -5.78 -4.17
N PRO A 136 -9.51 -5.17 -5.05
CA PRO A 136 -9.62 -5.32 -6.50
C PRO A 136 -9.42 -6.78 -6.98
N ALA A 137 -9.92 -7.10 -8.18
CA ALA A 137 -9.77 -8.44 -8.81
C ALA A 137 -8.35 -9.01 -8.78
N GLN A 138 -7.35 -8.19 -9.12
CA GLN A 138 -5.94 -8.60 -9.19
C GLN A 138 -5.33 -9.16 -7.88
N TYR A 139 -6.02 -8.95 -6.76
CA TYR A 139 -5.62 -9.41 -5.42
C TYR A 139 -6.40 -10.64 -4.95
N ARG A 140 -7.42 -11.07 -5.71
CA ARG A 140 -8.35 -12.14 -5.37
C ARG A 140 -8.08 -13.44 -6.16
N GLU A 141 -7.13 -13.39 -7.08
CA GLU A 141 -6.63 -14.48 -7.91
C GLU A 141 -5.31 -15.03 -7.36
#